data_AF-D9S3T5-F1
#
_entry.id   AF-D9S3T5-F1
#
_cell.length_a   1.000
_cell.length_b   1.000
_cell.length_c   1.000
_cell.angle_alpha   90.00
_cell.angle_beta   90.00
_cell.angle_gamma   90.00
#
_symmetry.space_group_name_H-M   'P 1'
#
loop_
_entity.id
_entity.type
_entity.pdbx_description
1 polymer ?
#
loop_
_entity_poly.entity_id
_entity_poly.type
_entity_poly.pdbx_seq_one_letter_code
_entity_poly.pdbx_strand_id
1 'polypeptide(L)'
;MSKNKNKRYKNKRNNGGPKAGWIYRVVLMTFGLSVFFSLISETLMERVNLIVSFFILSGIVLIGIIFDIIGVAVTSASETPFHAMAADKVPGAKEAVKLIRNADVVSNFCNDVVGDISGIVSGTAGASIVLKIISDGSELVEILISTLIAGLISAMTVGGKAFGKNIAIKNSKEIVGRVAYILFLLKERFGIELFPGKTGRK
;
A
#
# COMPACT_ATOMS: atom_id res chain seq x y z
N MET A 1 -16.38 -18.21 -54.64
CA MET A 1 -15.11 -18.94 -54.42
C MET A 1 -14.09 -17.96 -53.83
N SER A 2 -13.73 -18.19 -52.57
CA SER A 2 -12.96 -17.32 -51.68
C SER A 2 -11.51 -17.10 -52.14
N LYS A 3 -11.00 -15.86 -52.08
CA LYS A 3 -9.55 -15.58 -52.03
C LYS A 3 -9.19 -14.80 -50.77
N ASN A 4 -8.58 -15.57 -49.89
CA ASN A 4 -8.13 -15.34 -48.53
C ASN A 4 -7.12 -14.17 -48.43
N LYS A 5 -7.47 -13.10 -47.69
CA LYS A 5 -6.53 -12.03 -47.31
C LYS A 5 -5.91 -12.34 -45.95
N ASN A 6 -4.81 -13.09 -45.96
CA ASN A 6 -3.98 -13.31 -44.77
C ASN A 6 -3.27 -12.01 -44.36
N LYS A 7 -3.92 -11.23 -43.49
CA LYS A 7 -3.27 -10.13 -42.76
C LYS A 7 -2.33 -10.74 -41.72
N ARG A 8 -1.02 -10.66 -41.98
CA ARG A 8 0.04 -10.92 -41.01
C ARG A 8 -0.17 -10.06 -39.76
N TYR A 9 -0.69 -10.66 -38.69
CA TYR A 9 -0.62 -10.09 -37.35
C TYR A 9 0.86 -10.02 -36.94
N LYS A 10 1.46 -8.83 -37.03
CA LYS A 10 2.77 -8.56 -36.43
C LYS A 10 2.59 -8.54 -34.91
N ASN A 11 2.97 -9.64 -34.26
CA ASN A 11 3.04 -9.74 -32.81
C ASN A 11 4.15 -8.80 -32.32
N LYS A 12 3.77 -7.63 -31.80
CA LYS A 12 4.69 -6.69 -31.18
C LYS A 12 4.97 -7.21 -29.76
N ARG A 13 5.93 -8.13 -29.65
CA ARG A 13 6.51 -8.51 -28.35
C ARG A 13 7.16 -7.27 -27.75
N ASN A 14 6.44 -6.58 -26.86
CA ASN A 14 7.04 -5.61 -25.95
C ASN A 14 7.94 -6.37 -24.98
N ASN A 15 9.18 -6.62 -25.40
CA ASN A 15 10.27 -6.98 -24.49
C ASN A 15 10.62 -5.74 -23.66
N GLY A 16 9.91 -5.57 -22.56
CA GLY A 16 10.19 -4.59 -21.52
C GLY A 16 9.96 -5.23 -20.17
N GLY A 17 10.71 -6.31 -19.88
CA GLY A 17 10.70 -6.89 -18.54
C GLY A 17 11.02 -5.80 -17.50
N PRO A 18 10.46 -5.87 -16.29
CA PRO A 18 10.72 -4.90 -15.23
C PRO A 18 12.25 -4.71 -15.11
N LYS A 19 12.72 -3.47 -15.31
CA LYS A 19 14.15 -3.16 -15.32
C LYS A 19 14.73 -3.68 -14.00
N ALA A 20 15.68 -4.61 -14.04
CA ALA A 20 16.22 -5.29 -12.86
C ALA A 20 16.60 -4.31 -11.71
N GLY A 21 17.02 -3.08 -12.06
CA GLY A 21 17.30 -2.02 -11.09
C GLY A 21 16.09 -1.51 -10.27
N TRP A 22 14.86 -1.58 -10.79
CA TRP A 22 13.65 -1.25 -10.03
C TRP A 22 13.33 -2.33 -9.00
N ILE A 23 13.42 -3.61 -9.39
CA ILE A 23 13.21 -4.75 -8.50
C ILE A 23 14.21 -4.70 -7.34
N TYR A 24 15.49 -4.48 -7.64
CA TYR A 24 16.53 -4.36 -6.61
C TYR A 24 16.23 -3.23 -5.61
N ARG A 25 15.76 -2.07 -6.09
CA ARG A 25 15.37 -0.95 -5.22
C ARG A 25 14.18 -1.31 -4.33
N VAL A 26 13.15 -1.96 -4.88
CA VAL A 26 11.98 -2.37 -4.10
C VAL A 26 12.41 -3.35 -3.00
N VAL A 27 13.18 -4.38 -3.33
CA VAL A 27 13.66 -5.36 -2.34
C VAL A 27 14.47 -4.70 -1.23
N LEU A 28 15.44 -3.83 -1.59
CA LEU A 28 16.28 -3.14 -0.61
C LEU A 28 15.46 -2.19 0.29
N MET A 29 14.52 -1.45 -0.29
CA MET A 29 13.63 -0.57 0.46
C MET A 29 12.71 -1.37 1.39
N THR A 30 12.06 -2.42 0.90
CA THR A 30 11.19 -3.27 1.70
C THR A 30 11.94 -3.91 2.86
N PHE A 31 13.14 -4.46 2.61
CA PHE A 31 13.95 -5.06 3.65
C PHE A 31 14.34 -4.03 4.73
N GLY A 32 14.91 -2.89 4.34
CA GLY A 32 15.34 -1.86 5.29
C GLY A 32 14.17 -1.28 6.09
N LEU A 33 13.04 -1.03 5.43
CA LEU A 33 11.85 -0.49 6.06
C LEU A 33 11.18 -1.50 7.00
N SER A 34 11.15 -2.78 6.61
CA SER A 34 10.64 -3.88 7.44
C SER A 34 11.45 -4.01 8.73
N VAL A 35 12.79 -4.10 8.63
CA VAL A 35 13.67 -4.17 9.81
C VAL A 35 13.47 -2.97 10.73
N PHE A 36 13.43 -1.76 10.17
CA PHE A 36 13.24 -0.53 10.95
C PHE A 36 11.90 -0.53 11.72
N PHE A 37 10.80 -0.83 11.05
CA PHE A 37 9.48 -0.84 11.70
C PHE A 37 9.29 -2.00 12.67
N SER A 38 9.81 -3.19 12.36
CA SER A 38 9.77 -4.34 13.27
C SER A 38 10.49 -4.03 14.58
N LEU A 39 11.70 -3.46 14.52
CA LEU A 39 12.46 -3.08 15.72
C LEU A 39 11.72 -2.06 16.59
N ILE A 40 11.13 -1.04 15.95
CA ILE A 40 10.34 -0.02 16.66
C ILE A 40 9.11 -0.66 17.30
N SER A 41 8.39 -1.49 16.55
CA SER A 41 7.18 -2.15 17.03
C SER A 41 7.50 -3.04 18.22
N GLU A 42 8.53 -3.86 18.16
CA GLU A 42 8.91 -4.79 19.23
C GLU A 42 9.31 -4.02 20.51
N THR A 43 10.19 -3.02 20.37
CA THR A 43 10.61 -2.17 21.49
C THR A 43 9.42 -1.45 22.16
N LEU A 44 8.48 -0.98 21.35
CA LEU A 44 7.30 -0.27 21.83
C LEU A 44 6.33 -1.25 22.50
N MET A 45 6.15 -2.44 21.93
CA MET A 45 5.26 -3.45 22.44
C MET A 45 5.74 -4.09 23.72
N GLU A 46 7.04 -4.24 23.95
CA GLU A 46 7.59 -4.70 25.24
C GLU A 46 7.18 -3.78 26.39
N ARG A 47 7.22 -2.46 26.17
CA ARG A 47 7.05 -1.44 27.22
C ARG A 47 5.60 -1.13 27.60
N VAL A 48 4.65 -1.42 26.72
CA VAL A 48 3.23 -1.08 26.93
C VAL A 48 2.46 -2.21 27.62
N ASN A 49 1.31 -1.89 28.21
CA ASN A 49 0.43 -2.92 28.77
C ASN A 49 -0.32 -3.69 27.66
N LEU A 50 -0.94 -4.81 28.04
CA LEU A 50 -1.66 -5.70 27.13
C LEU A 50 -2.78 -4.99 26.35
N ILE A 51 -3.54 -4.12 27.02
CA ILE A 51 -4.64 -3.36 26.38
C ILE A 51 -4.10 -2.43 25.29
N VAL A 52 -3.04 -1.68 25.59
CA VAL A 52 -2.41 -0.75 24.65
C VAL A 52 -1.76 -1.52 23.49
N SER A 53 -1.17 -2.70 23.74
CA SER A 53 -0.67 -3.58 22.67
C SER A 53 -1.74 -3.95 21.64
N PHE A 54 -2.98 -4.25 22.07
CA PHE A 54 -4.07 -4.53 21.14
C PHE A 54 -4.47 -3.32 20.29
N PHE A 55 -4.47 -2.11 20.87
CA PHE A 55 -4.73 -0.88 20.11
C PHE A 55 -3.64 -0.60 19.09
N ILE A 56 -2.37 -0.81 19.45
CA ILE A 56 -1.24 -0.67 18.52
C ILE A 56 -1.34 -1.68 17.39
N LEU A 57 -1.60 -2.96 17.70
CA LEU A 57 -1.82 -4.01 16.71
C LEU A 57 -2.94 -3.63 15.74
N SER A 58 -4.09 -3.20 16.27
CA SER A 58 -5.22 -2.75 15.46
C SER A 58 -4.84 -1.56 14.56
N GLY A 59 -4.09 -0.60 15.10
CA GLY A 59 -3.54 0.53 14.35
C GLY A 59 -2.65 0.10 13.18
N ILE A 60 -1.74 -0.85 13.39
CA ILE A 60 -0.84 -1.37 12.34
C ILE A 60 -1.67 -2.00 11.21
N VAL A 61 -2.66 -2.84 11.54
CA VAL A 61 -3.54 -3.48 10.56
C VAL A 61 -4.37 -2.44 9.79
N LEU A 62 -4.93 -1.45 10.49
CA LEU A 62 -5.70 -0.38 9.85
C LEU A 62 -4.86 0.46 8.90
N ILE A 63 -3.62 0.80 9.28
CA ILE A 63 -2.69 1.50 8.40
C ILE A 63 -2.46 0.66 7.13
N GLY A 64 -2.18 -0.63 7.26
CA GLY A 64 -2.02 -1.53 6.12
C GLY A 64 -3.23 -1.55 5.17
N ILE A 65 -4.45 -1.58 5.73
CA ILE A 65 -5.70 -1.55 4.95
C ILE A 65 -5.88 -0.19 4.26
N ILE A 66 -5.58 0.93 4.93
CA ILE A 66 -5.69 2.28 4.34
C ILE A 66 -4.75 2.42 3.14
N PHE A 67 -3.50 1.95 3.26
CA PHE A 67 -2.56 1.98 2.15
C PHE A 67 -3.02 1.07 0.99
N ASP A 68 -3.59 -0.10 1.27
CA ASP A 68 -4.21 -0.96 0.22
C ASP A 68 -5.34 -0.22 -0.52
N ILE A 69 -6.22 0.46 0.20
CA ILE A 69 -7.30 1.28 -0.37
C ILE A 69 -6.74 2.38 -1.26
N ILE A 70 -5.65 3.03 -0.86
CA ILE A 70 -4.99 4.06 -1.67
C ILE A 70 -4.43 3.46 -2.96
N GLY A 71 -3.71 2.34 -2.91
CA GLY A 71 -3.15 1.72 -4.11
C GLY A 71 -4.24 1.26 -5.10
N VAL A 72 -5.32 0.68 -4.58
CA VAL A 72 -6.48 0.28 -5.39
C VAL A 72 -7.24 1.50 -5.96
N ALA A 73 -7.36 2.58 -5.19
CA ALA A 73 -7.98 3.81 -5.68
C ALA A 73 -7.15 4.45 -6.81
N VAL A 74 -5.82 4.47 -6.69
CA VAL A 74 -4.92 5.02 -7.72
C VAL A 74 -5.00 4.23 -9.03
N THR A 75 -5.08 2.90 -8.95
CA THR A 75 -5.19 2.03 -10.13
C THR A 75 -6.57 2.05 -10.80
N SER A 76 -7.63 2.37 -10.05
CA SER A 76 -9.00 2.45 -10.58
C SER A 76 -9.43 3.87 -11.00
N ALA A 77 -8.67 4.90 -10.64
CA ALA A 77 -8.99 6.28 -10.98
C ALA A 77 -8.72 6.60 -12.45
N SER A 78 -9.59 7.42 -13.06
CA SER A 78 -9.41 7.94 -14.42
C SER A 78 -8.68 9.28 -14.43
N GLU A 79 -7.81 9.52 -15.41
CA GLU A 79 -7.08 10.78 -15.53
C GLU A 79 -7.96 11.96 -15.96
N THR A 80 -8.99 11.72 -16.78
CA THR A 80 -9.86 12.74 -17.40
C THR A 80 -10.39 13.80 -16.42
N PRO A 81 -11.01 13.45 -15.27
CA PRO A 81 -11.47 14.45 -14.31
C PRO A 81 -10.32 15.29 -13.73
N PHE A 82 -9.13 14.72 -13.57
CA PHE A 82 -7.98 15.44 -13.01
C PHE A 82 -7.27 16.32 -14.03
N HIS A 83 -7.32 15.98 -15.33
CA HIS A 83 -6.83 16.86 -16.40
C HIS A 83 -7.67 18.13 -16.49
N ALA A 84 -9.01 18.01 -16.41
CA ALA A 84 -9.89 19.17 -16.35
C ALA A 84 -9.60 20.04 -15.12
N MET A 85 -9.49 19.43 -13.93
CA MET A 85 -9.12 20.13 -12.70
C MET A 85 -7.74 20.80 -12.78
N ALA A 86 -6.78 20.20 -13.50
CA ALA A 86 -5.46 20.79 -13.68
C ALA A 86 -5.47 22.00 -14.64
N ALA A 87 -6.36 22.00 -15.65
CA ALA A 87 -6.60 23.15 -16.51
C ALA A 87 -7.21 24.32 -15.72
N ASP A 88 -8.13 24.02 -14.81
CA ASP A 88 -8.74 24.97 -13.88
C ASP A 88 -7.84 25.34 -12.69
N LYS A 89 -6.58 24.87 -12.69
CA LYS A 89 -5.56 25.16 -11.66
C LYS A 89 -5.98 24.75 -10.24
N VAL A 90 -6.80 23.71 -10.11
CA VAL A 90 -7.16 23.15 -8.80
C VAL A 90 -5.90 22.61 -8.10
N PRO A 91 -5.64 23.00 -6.83
CA PRO A 91 -4.51 22.52 -6.05
C PRO A 91 -4.47 20.99 -5.99
N GLY A 92 -3.29 20.38 -6.19
CA GLY A 92 -3.12 18.93 -6.18
C GLY A 92 -3.53 18.19 -7.46
N ALA A 93 -4.27 18.80 -8.40
CA ALA A 93 -4.72 18.11 -9.61
C ALA A 93 -3.56 17.57 -10.48
N LYS A 94 -2.46 18.33 -10.57
CA LYS A 94 -1.24 17.88 -11.28
C LYS A 94 -0.59 16.66 -10.62
N GLU A 95 -0.57 16.61 -9.28
CA GLU A 95 0.00 15.47 -8.56
C GLU A 95 -0.92 14.24 -8.66
N ALA A 96 -2.25 14.44 -8.71
CA ALA A 96 -3.20 13.35 -8.97
C ALA A 96 -2.94 12.70 -10.33
N VAL A 97 -2.74 13.49 -11.39
CA VAL A 97 -2.37 12.97 -12.72
C VAL A 97 -1.05 12.20 -12.66
N LYS A 98 -0.04 12.69 -11.93
CA LYS A 98 1.23 11.95 -11.79
C LYS A 98 1.07 10.63 -11.04
N LEU A 99 0.25 10.59 -9.99
CA LEU A 99 -0.05 9.36 -9.26
C LEU A 99 -0.68 8.32 -10.18
N ILE A 100 -1.71 8.70 -10.95
CA ILE A 100 -2.40 7.79 -11.87
C ILE A 100 -1.46 7.32 -12.99
N ARG A 101 -0.60 8.20 -13.53
CA ARG A 101 0.39 7.82 -14.54
C ARG A 101 1.45 6.84 -14.05
N ASN A 102 1.70 6.81 -12.74
CA ASN A 102 2.63 5.88 -12.10
C ASN A 102 1.88 4.85 -11.23
N ALA A 103 0.62 4.56 -11.55
CA ALA A 103 -0.25 3.74 -10.72
C ALA A 103 0.35 2.36 -10.40
N ASP A 104 1.04 1.72 -11.36
CA ASP A 104 1.69 0.43 -11.13
C ASP A 104 2.73 0.49 -9.99
N VAL A 105 3.57 1.53 -9.99
CA VAL A 105 4.61 1.69 -8.98
C VAL A 105 4.01 2.07 -7.63
N VAL A 106 3.03 2.98 -7.62
CA VAL A 106 2.36 3.42 -6.39
C VAL A 106 1.56 2.26 -5.76
N SER A 107 0.82 1.51 -6.58
CA SER A 107 0.05 0.36 -6.13
C SER A 107 0.95 -0.74 -5.60
N ASN A 108 2.05 -1.08 -6.27
CA ASN A 108 3.00 -2.08 -5.76
C ASN A 108 3.66 -1.62 -4.45
N PHE A 109 3.93 -0.32 -4.30
CA PHE A 109 4.47 0.20 -3.04
C PHE A 109 3.42 0.14 -1.92
N CYS A 110 2.21 0.66 -2.16
CA CYS A 110 1.17 0.72 -1.14
C CYS A 110 0.61 -0.66 -0.77
N ASN A 111 0.37 -1.52 -1.75
CA ASN A 111 -0.28 -2.81 -1.53
C ASN A 111 0.73 -3.87 -1.09
N ASP A 112 1.86 -3.97 -1.78
CA ASP A 112 2.82 -5.05 -1.54
C ASP A 112 3.83 -4.64 -0.47
N VAL A 113 4.56 -3.53 -0.67
CA VAL A 113 5.60 -3.13 0.31
C VAL A 113 5.00 -2.77 1.67
N VAL A 114 4.07 -1.81 1.70
CA VAL A 114 3.47 -1.36 2.98
C VAL A 114 2.53 -2.42 3.53
N GLY A 115 1.79 -3.13 2.67
CA GLY A 115 0.91 -4.22 3.09
C GLY A 115 1.67 -5.38 3.73
N ASP A 116 2.75 -5.86 3.10
CA ASP A 116 3.55 -6.97 3.62
C ASP A 116 4.25 -6.57 4.94
N ILE A 117 4.80 -5.34 5.01
CA ILE A 117 5.40 -4.83 6.26
C ILE A 117 4.34 -4.77 7.37
N SER A 118 3.15 -4.25 7.09
CA SER A 118 2.08 -4.23 8.09
C SER A 118 1.68 -5.64 8.55
N GLY A 119 1.69 -6.62 7.64
CA GLY A 119 1.44 -8.02 7.94
C GLY A 119 2.52 -8.64 8.84
N ILE A 120 3.79 -8.44 8.50
CA ILE A 120 4.92 -8.93 9.30
C ILE A 120 4.92 -8.29 10.70
N VAL A 121 4.82 -6.96 10.75
CA VAL A 121 4.85 -6.19 12.00
C VAL A 121 3.64 -6.52 12.89
N SER A 122 2.44 -6.69 12.32
CA SER A 122 1.26 -7.12 13.07
C SER A 122 1.37 -8.57 13.55
N GLY A 123 2.02 -9.45 12.78
CA GLY A 123 2.32 -10.82 13.20
C GLY A 123 3.28 -10.87 14.39
N THR A 124 4.41 -10.16 14.31
CA THR A 124 5.36 -10.02 15.44
C THR A 124 4.68 -9.40 16.66
N ALA A 125 3.84 -8.39 16.44
CA ALA A 125 3.05 -7.76 17.48
C ALA A 125 2.08 -8.74 18.16
N GLY A 126 1.37 -9.54 17.37
CA GLY A 126 0.51 -10.61 17.86
C GLY A 126 1.26 -11.61 18.72
N ALA A 127 2.47 -12.02 18.29
CA ALA A 127 3.32 -12.90 19.08
C ALA A 127 3.73 -12.28 20.42
N SER A 128 4.13 -11.00 20.45
CA SER A 128 4.42 -10.29 21.71
C SER A 128 3.21 -10.21 22.64
N ILE A 129 1.98 -10.13 22.10
CA ILE A 129 0.75 -10.17 22.90
C ILE A 129 0.52 -11.56 23.50
N VAL A 130 0.74 -12.63 22.72
CA VAL A 130 0.64 -14.01 23.22
C VAL A 130 1.56 -14.21 24.42
N LEU A 131 2.84 -13.80 24.30
CA LEU A 131 3.82 -13.90 25.38
C LEU A 131 3.40 -13.14 26.65
N LYS A 132 2.67 -12.03 26.50
CA LYS A 132 2.12 -11.27 27.64
C LYS A 132 0.91 -11.91 28.29
N ILE A 133 0.13 -12.68 27.53
CA ILE A 133 -1.05 -13.41 28.04
C ILE A 133 -0.59 -14.65 28.81
N ILE A 134 0.49 -15.29 28.34
CA ILE A 134 0.92 -16.59 28.82
C ILE A 134 2.23 -16.42 29.57
N SER A 135 2.14 -16.08 30.85
CA SER A 135 3.31 -16.05 31.72
C SER A 135 3.58 -17.40 32.43
N ASP A 136 2.60 -18.33 32.51
CA ASP A 136 2.72 -19.63 33.21
C ASP A 136 1.77 -20.74 32.64
N GLY A 137 1.44 -20.70 31.35
CA GLY A 137 0.46 -21.62 30.75
C GLY A 137 1.04 -22.96 30.26
N SER A 138 0.15 -23.94 30.04
CA SER A 138 0.48 -25.18 29.30
C SER A 138 0.76 -24.89 27.83
N GLU A 139 1.74 -25.58 27.23
CA GLU A 139 2.12 -25.46 25.81
C GLU A 139 0.92 -25.55 24.84
N LEU A 140 -0.07 -26.39 25.16
CA LEU A 140 -1.30 -26.52 24.35
C LEU A 140 -2.14 -25.25 24.34
N VAL A 141 -2.17 -24.52 25.46
CA VAL A 141 -2.90 -23.25 25.57
C VAL A 141 -2.18 -22.15 24.77
N GLU A 142 -0.84 -22.17 24.73
CA GLU A 142 -0.04 -21.27 23.91
C GLU A 142 -0.28 -21.44 22.42
N ILE A 143 -0.26 -22.68 21.94
CA ILE A 143 -0.54 -22.99 20.54
C ILE A 143 -1.95 -22.53 20.17
N LEU A 144 -2.94 -22.76 21.04
CA LEU A 144 -4.32 -22.39 20.77
C LEU A 144 -4.50 -20.86 20.72
N ILE A 145 -3.97 -20.13 21.70
CA ILE A 145 -4.08 -18.67 21.78
C ILE A 145 -3.32 -18.00 20.64
N SER A 146 -2.10 -18.44 20.34
CA SER A 146 -1.30 -17.89 19.24
C SER A 146 -1.99 -18.10 17.88
N THR A 147 -2.55 -19.28 17.65
CA THR A 147 -3.32 -19.59 16.43
C THR A 147 -4.58 -18.74 16.33
N LEU A 148 -5.31 -18.55 17.43
CA LEU A 148 -6.50 -17.71 17.46
C LEU A 148 -6.16 -16.23 17.16
N ILE A 149 -5.09 -15.71 17.74
CA ILE A 149 -4.64 -14.34 17.49
C ILE A 149 -4.18 -14.17 16.04
N ALA A 150 -3.37 -15.09 15.51
CA ALA A 150 -2.95 -15.05 14.11
C ALA A 150 -4.15 -15.15 13.15
N GLY A 151 -5.10 -16.03 13.45
CA GLY A 151 -6.35 -16.17 12.70
C GLY A 151 -7.20 -14.90 12.72
N LEU A 152 -7.31 -14.23 13.87
CA LEU A 152 -8.02 -12.96 14.00
C LEU A 152 -7.35 -11.84 13.20
N ILE A 153 -6.02 -11.72 13.28
CA ILE A 153 -5.24 -10.74 12.50
C ILE A 153 -5.44 -10.99 11.00
N SER A 154 -5.36 -12.25 10.56
CA SER A 154 -5.55 -12.64 9.17
C SER A 154 -6.97 -12.31 8.69
N ALA A 155 -8.00 -12.69 9.44
CA ALA A 155 -9.39 -12.41 9.11
C ALA A 155 -9.67 -10.91 9.03
N MET A 156 -9.16 -10.12 9.97
CA MET A 156 -9.30 -8.67 9.98
C MET A 156 -8.57 -8.02 8.80
N THR A 157 -7.37 -8.48 8.48
CA THR A 157 -6.56 -7.93 7.37
C THR A 157 -7.20 -8.25 6.02
N VAL A 158 -7.53 -9.51 5.77
CA VAL A 158 -8.12 -9.96 4.50
C VAL A 158 -9.54 -9.40 4.33
N GLY A 159 -10.37 -9.45 5.38
CA GLY A 159 -11.72 -8.91 5.36
C GLY A 159 -11.74 -7.39 5.20
N GLY A 160 -10.84 -6.68 5.90
CA GLY A 160 -10.70 -5.23 5.81
C GLY A 160 -10.26 -4.78 4.41
N LYS A 161 -9.29 -5.46 3.79
CA LYS A 161 -8.89 -5.19 2.40
C LYS A 161 -10.03 -5.46 1.42
N ALA A 162 -10.76 -6.57 1.58
CA ALA A 162 -11.89 -6.90 0.72
C ALA A 162 -13.00 -5.83 0.78
N PHE A 163 -13.34 -5.37 1.99
CA PHE A 163 -14.29 -4.29 2.19
C PHE A 163 -13.78 -2.96 1.61
N GLY A 164 -12.50 -2.64 1.89
CA GLY A 164 -11.83 -1.43 1.44
C GLY A 164 -11.78 -1.29 -0.09
N LYS A 165 -11.58 -2.39 -0.82
CA LYS A 165 -11.54 -2.38 -2.29
C LYS A 165 -12.82 -1.84 -2.94
N ASN A 166 -13.98 -2.21 -2.43
CA ASN A 166 -15.25 -1.69 -2.94
C ASN A 166 -15.36 -0.17 -2.75
N ILE A 167 -14.90 0.32 -1.58
CA ILE A 167 -14.86 1.76 -1.27
C ILE A 167 -13.85 2.46 -2.18
N ALA A 168 -12.66 1.86 -2.36
CA ALA A 168 -11.59 2.39 -3.19
C ALA A 168 -12.03 2.60 -4.64
N ILE A 169 -12.72 1.62 -5.22
CA ILE A 169 -13.20 1.69 -6.60
C ILE A 169 -14.32 2.71 -6.74
N LYS A 170 -15.31 2.70 -5.83
CA LYS A 170 -16.47 3.62 -5.90
C LYS A 170 -16.07 5.09 -5.70
N ASN A 171 -15.10 5.34 -4.82
CA ASN A 171 -14.66 6.68 -4.45
C ASN A 171 -13.24 7.00 -4.93
N SER A 172 -12.78 6.34 -6.00
CA SER A 172 -11.39 6.44 -6.48
C SER A 172 -10.96 7.88 -6.75
N LYS A 173 -11.82 8.69 -7.39
CA LYS A 173 -11.59 10.11 -7.64
C LYS A 173 -11.36 10.91 -6.34
N GLU A 174 -12.19 10.68 -5.32
CA GLU A 174 -12.09 11.45 -4.08
C GLU A 174 -10.85 11.04 -3.28
N ILE A 175 -10.57 9.74 -3.18
CA ILE A 175 -9.40 9.22 -2.47
C ILE A 175 -8.12 9.71 -3.13
N VAL A 176 -7.98 9.55 -4.45
CA VAL A 176 -6.81 10.01 -5.20
C VAL A 176 -6.68 11.53 -5.11
N GLY A 177 -7.79 12.27 -5.17
CA GLY A 177 -7.80 13.73 -5.00
C GLY A 177 -7.28 14.16 -3.63
N ARG A 178 -7.72 13.51 -2.55
CA ARG A 178 -7.24 13.79 -1.18
C ARG A 178 -5.76 13.45 -1.02
N VAL A 179 -5.32 12.29 -1.50
CA VAL A 179 -3.90 11.89 -1.45
C VAL A 179 -3.04 12.89 -2.24
N ALA A 180 -3.47 13.25 -3.44
CA ALA A 180 -2.77 14.23 -4.27
C ALA A 180 -2.71 15.62 -3.64
N TYR A 181 -3.76 16.03 -2.93
CA TYR A 181 -3.78 17.29 -2.20
C TYR A 181 -2.80 17.28 -1.02
N ILE A 182 -2.72 16.18 -0.27
CA ILE A 182 -1.72 16.02 0.80
C ILE A 182 -0.30 16.10 0.22
N LEU A 183 -0.05 15.42 -0.91
CA LEU A 183 1.25 15.49 -1.60
C LEU A 183 1.57 16.90 -2.08
N PHE A 184 0.57 17.65 -2.56
CA PHE A 184 0.73 19.05 -2.96
C PHE A 184 1.12 19.93 -1.77
N LEU A 185 0.45 19.80 -0.62
CA LEU A 185 0.79 20.54 0.60
C LEU A 185 2.20 20.20 1.09
N LEU A 186 2.58 18.92 1.05
CA LEU A 186 3.93 18.49 1.41
C LEU A 186 4.98 19.08 0.46
N LYS A 187 4.70 19.11 -0.85
CA LYS A 187 5.57 19.75 -1.84
C LYS A 187 5.73 21.25 -1.58
N GLU A 188 4.64 21.96 -1.30
CA GLU A 188 4.65 23.40 -1.07
C GLU A 188 5.39 23.76 0.23
N ARG A 189 5.25 22.93 1.27
CA ARG A 189 5.86 23.17 2.58
C ARG A 189 7.32 22.69 2.69
N PHE A 190 7.66 21.56 2.06
CA PHE A 190 8.97 20.90 2.22
C PHE A 190 9.81 20.90 0.93
N GLY A 191 9.28 21.38 -0.20
CA GLY A 191 10.00 21.40 -1.48
C GLY A 191 10.26 20.03 -2.10
N ILE A 192 9.65 18.95 -1.58
CA ILE A 192 9.90 17.57 -2.02
C ILE A 192 9.12 17.29 -3.31
N GLU A 193 9.80 17.24 -4.45
CA GLU A 193 9.23 16.74 -5.70
C GLU A 193 9.34 15.21 -5.79
N LEU A 194 8.29 14.50 -5.38
CA LEU A 194 8.21 13.03 -5.44
C LEU A 194 8.35 12.46 -6.88
N PHE A 195 7.95 13.24 -7.89
CA PHE A 195 8.11 12.88 -9.29
C PHE A 195 8.51 14.13 -10.11
N PRO A 196 9.76 14.20 -10.60
CA PRO A 196 10.18 15.29 -11.48
C PRO A 196 9.37 15.19 -12.78
N GLY A 197 8.53 16.20 -13.02
CA GLY A 197 7.79 16.29 -14.27
C GLY A 197 8.76 16.55 -15.41
N LYS A 198 8.69 15.75 -16.48
CA LYS A 198 9.20 16.20 -17.78
C LYS A 198 8.34 17.38 -18.24
N THR A 199 8.72 18.56 -17.80
CA THR A 199 8.25 19.83 -18.35
C THR A 199 8.95 20.03 -19.69
N GLY A 200 8.38 19.48 -20.76
CA GLY A 200 8.74 19.81 -22.14
C GLY A 200 7.45 20.14 -22.87
N ARG A 201 7.00 21.40 -22.84
CA ARG A 201 7.33 22.52 -23.74
C ARG A 201 6.55 22.43 -25.06
N LYS A 202 5.57 23.34 -25.14
CA LYS A 202 4.92 23.97 -26.30
C LYS A 202 4.47 23.06 -27.43
#